data_AF-A0A158E712-F1
#
_entry.id   AF-A0A158E712-F1
#
_cell.length_a   1.000
_cell.length_b   1.000
_cell.length_c   1.000
_cell.angle_alpha   90.00
_cell.angle_beta   90.00
_cell.angle_gamma   90.00
#
_symmetry.space_group_name_H-M   'P 1'
#
loop_
_entity.id
_entity.type
_entity.pdbx_description
1 polymer ?
#
loop_
_entity_poly.entity_id
_entity_poly.type
_entity_poly.pdbx_seq_one_letter_code
_entity_poly.pdbx_strand_id
1 'polypeptide(L)' 'MESEETSIERVQKLVEQAESLRMQSVAVPLRDLQILLQICEAATAQQNSSAAK' A
#
# COMPACT_ATOMS: atom_id res chain seq x y z
N MET A 1 14.70 -9.15 -9.05
CA MET A 1 13.95 -7.92 -8.73
C MET A 1 12.65 -8.39 -8.08
N GLU A 2 12.43 -8.09 -6.81
CA GLU A 2 11.10 -8.30 -6.21
C GLU A 2 10.13 -7.31 -6.85
N SER A 3 9.07 -7.81 -7.48
CA SER A 3 8.06 -7.02 -8.21
C SER A 3 7.19 -6.21 -7.25
N GLU A 4 6.69 -5.06 -7.70
CA GLU A 4 5.78 -4.18 -6.93
C GLU A 4 4.55 -4.92 -6.38
N GLU A 5 4.01 -5.87 -7.16
CA GLU A 5 2.91 -6.76 -6.77
C GLU A 5 3.21 -7.53 -5.47
N THR A 6 4.46 -8.02 -5.31
CA THR A 6 4.90 -8.73 -4.10
C THR A 6 5.07 -7.83 -2.87
N SER A 7 5.12 -6.51 -3.06
CA SER A 7 5.24 -5.53 -1.97
C SER A 7 3.87 -5.24 -1.36
N ILE A 8 2.83 -5.13 -2.20
CA ILE A 8 1.43 -4.95 -1.77
C ILE A 8 0.95 -6.16 -0.99
N GLU A 9 1.13 -7.37 -1.54
CA GLU A 9 0.71 -8.61 -0.88
C GLU A 9 1.38 -8.80 0.49
N ARG A 10 2.63 -8.37 0.61
CA ARG A 10 3.39 -8.45 1.86
C ARG A 10 2.85 -7.50 2.92
N VAL A 11 2.59 -6.25 2.54
CA VAL A 11 1.98 -5.28 3.47
C VAL A 11 0.56 -5.71 3.83
N GLN A 12 -0.21 -6.24 2.90
CA GLN A 12 -1.56 -6.75 3.16
C GLN A 12 -1.54 -7.87 4.20
N LYS A 13 -0.64 -8.85 4.08
CA LYS A 13 -0.47 -9.89 5.10
C LYS A 13 -0.06 -9.33 6.46
N LEU A 14 0.81 -8.33 6.51
CA LEU A 14 1.21 -7.68 7.77
C LEU A 14 0.03 -6.99 8.45
N VAL A 15 -0.85 -6.33 7.67
CA VAL A 15 -2.07 -5.70 8.18
C VAL A 15 -3.04 -6.75 8.71
N GLU A 16 -3.35 -7.79 7.94
CA GLU A 16 -4.26 -8.87 8.36
C GLU A 16 -3.78 -9.53 9.66
N GLN A 17 -2.47 -9.78 9.77
CA GLN A 17 -1.87 -10.31 10.98
C GLN A 17 -2.00 -9.34 12.16
N ALA A 18 -1.69 -8.07 11.96
CA ALA A 18 -1.79 -7.05 13.01
C ALA A 18 -3.24 -6.88 13.50
N GLU A 19 -4.22 -6.90 12.59
CA GLU A 19 -5.65 -6.87 12.93
C GLU A 19 -6.08 -8.10 13.73
N SER A 20 -5.65 -9.30 13.31
CA SER A 20 -5.94 -10.55 14.04
C SER A 20 -5.41 -10.53 15.48
N LEU A 21 -4.30 -9.82 15.69
CA LEU A 21 -3.66 -9.64 17.00
C LEU A 21 -4.16 -8.40 17.76
N ARG A 22 -5.14 -7.66 17.21
CA ARG A 22 -5.67 -6.39 17.75
C ARG A 22 -4.58 -5.34 18.01
N MET A 23 -3.54 -5.34 17.19
CA MET A 23 -2.48 -4.35 17.25
C MET A 23 -2.98 -3.03 16.65
N GLN A 24 -2.55 -1.91 17.25
CA GLN A 24 -2.89 -0.58 16.73
C GLN A 24 -1.92 -0.10 15.64
N SER A 25 -0.76 -0.75 15.51
CA SER A 25 0.26 -0.38 14.54
C SER A 25 1.09 -1.59 14.14
N VAL A 26 1.64 -1.55 12.93
CA VAL A 26 2.56 -2.56 12.40
C VAL A 26 3.69 -1.87 11.66
N ALA A 27 4.91 -2.36 11.83
CA ALA A 27 6.06 -1.86 11.08
C ALA A 27 6.04 -2.45 9.67
N VAL A 28 6.25 -1.61 8.66
CA VAL A 28 6.38 -2.03 7.25
C VAL A 28 7.77 -1.67 6.73
N PRO A 29 8.37 -2.47 5.83
CA PRO A 29 9.62 -2.11 5.18
C PRO A 29 9.49 -0.80 4.40
N LEU A 30 10.52 0.05 4.49
CA LEU A 30 10.50 1.37 3.85
C LEU A 30 10.25 1.30 2.34
N ARG A 31 10.83 0.30 1.66
CA ARG A 31 10.63 0.07 0.22
C ARG A 31 9.18 -0.21 -0.13
N ASP A 32 8.51 -1.04 0.66
CA ASP A 32 7.12 -1.41 0.43
C ASP A 32 6.19 -0.20 0.67
N LEU A 33 6.49 0.60 1.70
CA LEU A 33 5.79 1.86 1.96
C LEU A 33 5.93 2.85 0.79
N GLN A 34 7.14 3.00 0.22
CA GLN A 34 7.37 3.88 -0.92
C GLN A 34 6.58 3.45 -2.16
N ILE A 35 6.53 2.15 -2.44
CA ILE A 35 5.75 1.61 -3.56
C ILE A 35 4.25 1.89 -3.35
N LEU A 36 3.73 1.67 -2.14
CA LEU A 36 2.33 1.97 -1.82
C LEU A 36 1.99 3.46 -2.01
N LEU A 37 2.88 4.36 -1.57
CA LEU A 37 2.69 5.80 -1.76
C LEU A 37 2.62 6.17 -3.24
N GLN A 38 3.52 5.64 -4.08
CA GLN A 38 3.51 5.89 -5.52
C GLN A 38 2.22 5.42 -6.19
N ILE A 39 1.72 4.24 -5.80
CA ILE A 39 0.46 3.70 -6.33
C ILE A 39 -0.71 4.57 -5.91
N CYS A 40 -0.77 4.99 -4.65
CA CYS A 40 -1.82 5.89 -4.16
C CYS A 40 -1.79 7.24 -4.89
N GLU A 41 -0.62 7.84 -5.08
CA GLU A 41 -0.46 9.08 -5.83
C GLU A 41 -0.96 8.94 -7.27
N ALA A 42 -0.57 7.85 -7.95
CA ALA A 42 -1.04 7.57 -9.31
C ALA A 42 -2.55 7.36 -9.38
N ALA A 43 -3.13 6.62 -8.42
CA ALA A 43 -4.57 6.39 -8.34
C ALA A 43 -5.35 7.69 -8.07
N THR A 44 -4.86 8.54 -7.15
CA THR A 44 -5.47 9.85 -6.86
C THR A 44 -5.39 10.79 -8.07
N ALA A 45 -4.25 10.84 -8.77
CA ALA A 45 -4.11 11.63 -9.99
C ALA A 45 -5.09 11.18 -11.09
N GLN A 46 -5.30 9.87 -11.22
CA GLN A 46 -6.25 9.31 -12.17
C GLN A 46 -7.72 9.59 -11.80
N GLN A 47 -8.08 9.54 -10.52
CA GLN A 47 -9.42 9.91 -10.04
C GLN A 47 -9.72 11.39 -10.29
N ASN A 48 -8.78 12.29 -9.99
CA ASN A 48 -8.94 13.73 -10.21
C ASN A 48 -9.08 14.08 -11.70
N SER A 49 -8.38 13.37 -12.57
CA SER A 49 -8.50 13.54 -14.03
C SER A 49 -9.84 13.04 -14.58
N SER A 50 -10.45 12.04 -13.92
CA SER A 50 -11.74 11.47 -14.29
C SER A 50 -12.93 12.30 -13.77
N ALA A 51 -12.75 12.98 -12.64
CA ALA A 51 -13.74 13.90 -12.06
C ALA A 51 -13.81 15.27 -12.77
N ALA A 52 -12.79 15.61 -13.57
CA ALA A 52 -12.71 16.86 -14.33
C ALA A 52 -13.31 16.76 -15.75
N LYS A 53 -14.05 15.69 -16.07
CA LYS A 53 -14.61 15.42 -17.40
C LYS A 53 -16.13 15.50 -17.41
#